data_AF-A0A1B6K7W6-F1
#
_entry.id   AF-A0A1B6K7W6-F1
#
_cell.length_a   1.000
_cell.length_b   1.000
_cell.length_c   1.000
_cell.angle_alpha   90.00
_cell.angle_beta   90.00
_cell.angle_gamma   90.00
#
_symmetry.space_group_name_H-M   'P 1'
#
loop_
_entity.id
_entity.type
_entity.pdbx_description
1 polymer ?
#
loop_
_entity_poly.entity_id
_entity_poly.type
_entity_poly.pdbx_seq_one_letter_code
_entity_poly.pdbx_strand_id
1 'polypeptide(L)'
;SKLSIFMWVFFVGNLFHGAGASPLYTLGVTYIDESVVKKKTGIYIGLYYTAATVGVAVGYIVGGFFLQLHEDFPTGGHAQHLSPYSKTWIGAWWLGFVILGLLCLVIAMPILALPTQLPDWEQVRLSKVSEAVIGVSRTKAYTGLKDFPAAILELLKNTSFMLLNFAGCCEGVVFSGSGAFIPKIIQSQFHLSYKTTALVMGI
;
A
#
# COMPACT_ATOMS: atom_id res chain seq x y z
N SER A 1 6.44 32.67 4.59
CA SER A 1 6.75 31.95 5.84
C SER A 1 7.37 30.59 5.49
N LYS A 2 8.57 30.29 5.98
CA LYS A 2 9.31 29.03 5.69
C LYS A 2 8.52 27.75 6.06
N LEU A 3 7.49 27.86 6.88
CA LEU A 3 6.62 26.73 7.24
C LEU A 3 5.72 26.26 6.09
N SER A 4 5.31 27.17 5.20
CA SER A 4 4.42 26.83 4.08
C SER A 4 5.10 25.97 3.01
N ILE A 5 6.41 26.13 2.80
CA ILE A 5 7.15 25.34 1.80
C ILE A 5 7.29 23.87 2.23
N PHE A 6 7.45 23.58 3.52
CA PHE A 6 7.50 22.21 4.01
C PHE A 6 6.18 21.47 3.76
N MET A 7 5.03 22.13 3.98
CA MET A 7 3.72 21.55 3.71
C MET A 7 3.60 21.12 2.23
N TRP A 8 4.05 21.96 1.30
CA TRP A 8 4.03 21.64 -0.13
C TRP A 8 4.99 20.52 -0.50
N VAL A 9 6.18 20.45 0.11
CA VAL A 9 7.11 19.34 -0.07
C VAL A 9 6.47 18.01 0.36
N PHE A 10 5.82 17.97 1.53
CA PHE A 10 5.11 16.76 1.98
C PHE A 10 3.92 16.43 1.07
N PHE A 11 3.17 17.43 0.63
CA PHE A 11 2.02 17.20 -0.26
C PHE A 11 2.45 16.56 -1.58
N VAL A 12 3.45 17.14 -2.24
CA VAL A 12 4.01 16.61 -3.49
C VAL A 12 4.64 15.24 -3.27
N GLY A 13 5.36 15.04 -2.16
CA GLY A 13 5.93 13.74 -1.80
C GLY A 13 4.86 12.64 -1.64
N ASN A 14 3.75 12.94 -0.95
CA ASN A 14 2.64 11.99 -0.80
C ASN A 14 1.93 11.73 -2.14
N LEU A 15 1.84 12.73 -3.02
CA LEU A 15 1.29 12.55 -4.36
C LEU A 15 2.14 11.57 -5.18
N PHE A 16 3.46 11.73 -5.19
CA PHE A 16 4.37 10.80 -5.86
C PHE A 16 4.34 9.40 -5.25
N HIS A 17 4.27 9.31 -3.91
CA HIS A 17 4.13 8.03 -3.21
C HIS A 17 2.84 7.30 -3.65
N GLY A 18 1.70 8.01 -3.69
CA GLY A 18 0.44 7.45 -4.18
C GLY A 18 0.51 7.03 -5.65
N ALA A 19 1.08 7.88 -6.50
CA ALA A 19 1.27 7.59 -7.92
C ALA A 19 2.13 6.35 -8.16
N GLY A 20 3.22 6.18 -7.40
CA GLY A 20 4.11 5.01 -7.48
C GLY A 20 3.53 3.73 -6.86
N ALA A 21 2.68 3.85 -5.83
CA ALA A 21 2.04 2.69 -5.19
C ALA A 21 0.86 2.14 -6.01
N SER A 22 0.12 3.01 -6.71
CA SER A 22 -1.10 2.61 -7.42
C SER A 22 -0.93 1.46 -8.46
N PRO A 23 0.16 1.39 -9.26
CA PRO A 23 0.33 0.32 -10.24
C PRO A 23 0.63 -1.02 -9.57
N LEU A 24 1.17 -1.04 -8.35
CA LEU A 24 1.42 -2.30 -7.64
C LEU A 24 0.11 -3.03 -7.34
N TYR A 25 -0.92 -2.32 -6.90
CA TYR A 25 -2.22 -2.93 -6.56
C TYR A 25 -3.10 -3.20 -7.78
N THR A 26 -2.88 -2.47 -8.88
CA THR A 26 -3.66 -2.63 -10.11
C THR A 26 -2.92 -3.53 -11.10
N LEU A 27 -1.83 -3.05 -11.68
CA LEU A 27 -1.03 -3.78 -12.67
C LEU A 27 -0.33 -5.01 -12.10
N GLY A 28 0.13 -4.98 -10.85
CA GLY A 28 0.77 -6.14 -10.22
C GLY A 28 -0.19 -7.32 -10.09
N VAL A 29 -1.43 -7.05 -9.66
CA VAL A 29 -2.47 -8.08 -9.52
C VAL A 29 -2.94 -8.58 -10.87
N THR A 30 -3.13 -7.71 -11.86
CA THR A 30 -3.48 -8.14 -13.22
C THR A 30 -2.37 -8.95 -13.85
N TYR A 31 -1.09 -8.58 -13.65
CA TYR A 31 0.04 -9.36 -14.14
C TYR A 31 0.05 -10.78 -13.57
N ILE A 32 -0.19 -10.93 -12.26
CA ILE A 32 -0.31 -12.27 -11.62
C ILE A 32 -1.51 -13.03 -12.17
N ASP A 33 -2.66 -12.36 -12.34
CA ASP A 33 -3.86 -12.99 -12.90
C ASP A 33 -3.57 -13.54 -14.30
N GLU A 34 -3.06 -12.72 -15.21
CA GLU A 34 -2.81 -13.08 -16.61
C GLU A 34 -1.67 -14.09 -16.79
N SER A 35 -0.71 -14.10 -15.86
CA SER A 35 0.47 -14.97 -15.92
C SER A 35 0.23 -16.40 -15.41
N VAL A 36 -0.86 -16.64 -14.66
CA VAL A 36 -1.07 -17.90 -13.95
C VAL A 36 -2.41 -18.54 -14.32
N VAL A 37 -2.42 -19.87 -14.46
CA VAL A 37 -3.65 -20.66 -14.65
C VAL A 37 -4.66 -20.43 -13.52
N LYS A 38 -5.94 -20.29 -13.86
CA LYS A 38 -7.04 -19.90 -12.95
C LYS A 38 -7.08 -20.68 -11.63
N LYS A 39 -6.80 -21.99 -11.68
CA LYS A 39 -6.76 -22.87 -10.48
C LYS A 39 -5.74 -22.41 -9.42
N LYS A 40 -4.64 -21.77 -9.84
CA LYS A 40 -3.57 -21.31 -8.95
C LYS A 40 -3.60 -19.81 -8.68
N THR A 41 -4.23 -19.02 -9.56
CA THR A 41 -4.26 -17.55 -9.48
C THR A 41 -4.68 -17.03 -8.10
N GLY A 42 -5.74 -17.60 -7.52
CA GLY A 42 -6.22 -17.17 -6.20
C GLY A 42 -5.17 -17.30 -5.08
N ILE A 43 -4.33 -18.35 -5.11
CA ILE A 43 -3.27 -18.56 -4.12
C ILE A 43 -2.17 -17.50 -4.28
N TYR A 44 -1.76 -17.19 -5.51
CA TYR A 44 -0.72 -16.19 -5.76
C TYR A 44 -1.18 -14.77 -5.40
N ILE A 45 -2.43 -14.41 -5.75
CA ILE A 45 -3.03 -13.13 -5.34
C ILE A 45 -3.18 -13.08 -3.80
N GLY A 46 -3.58 -14.19 -3.17
CA GLY A 46 -3.65 -14.29 -1.71
C GLY A 46 -2.29 -14.08 -1.04
N LEU A 47 -1.23 -14.69 -1.57
CA LEU A 47 0.14 -14.48 -1.08
C LEU A 47 0.59 -13.02 -1.28
N TYR A 48 0.26 -12.42 -2.41
CA TYR A 48 0.58 -11.02 -2.72
C TYR A 48 -0.03 -10.05 -1.69
N TYR A 49 -1.33 -10.16 -1.43
CA TYR A 49 -1.99 -9.31 -0.42
C TYR A 49 -1.57 -9.65 1.01
N THR A 50 -1.27 -10.92 1.30
CA THR A 50 -0.72 -11.31 2.61
C THR A 50 0.64 -10.66 2.85
N ALA A 51 1.51 -10.60 1.84
CA ALA A 51 2.79 -9.91 1.94
C ALA A 51 2.61 -8.42 2.21
N ALA A 52 1.57 -7.78 1.65
CA ALA A 52 1.22 -6.40 1.98
C ALA A 52 0.82 -6.24 3.46
N THR A 53 -0.03 -7.12 3.98
CA THR A 53 -0.44 -7.10 5.40
C THR A 53 0.73 -7.34 6.36
N VAL A 54 1.57 -8.34 6.07
CA VAL A 54 2.80 -8.61 6.84
C VAL A 54 3.73 -7.40 6.76
N GLY A 55 3.83 -6.75 5.61
CA GLY A 55 4.59 -5.51 5.44
C GLY A 55 4.13 -4.38 6.37
N VAL A 56 2.81 -4.22 6.58
CA VAL A 56 2.26 -3.25 7.53
C VAL A 56 2.69 -3.58 8.97
N ALA A 57 2.59 -4.84 9.38
CA ALA A 57 3.01 -5.30 10.71
C ALA A 57 4.52 -5.04 10.96
N VAL A 58 5.36 -5.45 10.02
CA VAL A 58 6.81 -5.19 10.07
C VAL A 58 7.11 -3.69 10.09
N GLY A 59 6.37 -2.91 9.29
CA GLY A 59 6.48 -1.45 9.23
C GLY A 59 6.19 -0.78 10.58
N TYR A 60 5.15 -1.22 11.30
CA TYR A 60 4.88 -0.74 12.66
C TYR A 60 6.05 -1.06 13.58
N ILE A 61 6.51 -2.31 13.62
CA ILE A 61 7.59 -2.75 14.52
C ILE A 61 8.87 -1.95 14.26
N VAL A 62 9.35 -1.91 13.01
CA VAL A 62 10.57 -1.21 12.61
C VAL A 62 10.45 0.30 12.81
N GLY A 63 9.31 0.89 12.44
CA GLY A 63 9.03 2.30 12.67
C GLY A 63 9.05 2.66 14.16
N GLY A 64 8.51 1.79 15.01
CA GLY A 64 8.56 1.93 16.46
C GLY A 64 9.98 2.02 17.02
N PHE A 65 10.92 1.25 16.47
CA PHE A 65 12.33 1.34 16.84
C PHE A 65 12.95 2.68 16.41
N PHE A 66 12.67 3.17 15.21
CA PHE A 66 13.17 4.49 14.76
C PHE A 66 12.63 5.63 15.62
N LEU A 67 11.39 5.53 16.10
CA LEU A 67 10.80 6.53 16.97
C LEU A 67 11.41 6.58 18.38
N GLN A 68 12.17 5.57 18.80
CA GLN A 68 12.95 5.61 20.04
C GLN A 68 14.25 6.40 19.93
N LEU A 69 14.72 6.68 18.71
CA LEU A 69 15.87 7.52 18.47
C LEU A 69 15.38 8.96 18.31
N HIS A 70 16.05 9.92 18.97
CA HIS A 70 15.76 11.33 18.77
C HIS A 70 16.09 11.72 17.32
N GLU A 71 15.38 12.67 16.72
CA GLU A 71 15.61 13.11 15.35
C GLU A 71 17.05 13.57 15.07
N ASP A 72 17.69 14.13 16.10
CA ASP A 72 19.07 14.64 16.10
C ASP A 72 20.13 13.63 16.62
N PHE A 73 19.80 12.33 16.70
CA PHE A 73 20.75 11.32 17.15
C PHE A 73 22.11 11.31 16.41
N PRO A 74 22.24 11.68 15.11
CA PRO A 74 23.53 11.66 14.42
C PRO A 74 24.45 12.83 14.83
N THR A 75 23.87 13.95 15.28
CA THR A 75 24.59 15.19 15.60
C THR A 75 24.79 15.38 17.11
N GLY A 76 24.20 14.51 17.93
CA GLY A 76 24.30 14.58 19.40
C GLY A 76 23.59 15.82 19.99
N GLY A 77 22.55 16.31 19.31
CA GLY A 77 21.84 17.56 19.64
C GLY A 77 21.09 17.58 20.99
N HIS A 78 20.06 18.44 21.10
CA HIS A 78 19.35 18.83 22.35
C HIS A 78 18.68 17.67 23.15
N ALA A 79 18.86 16.42 22.71
CA ALA A 79 18.38 15.20 23.37
C ALA A 79 18.97 14.95 24.75
N GLN A 80 20.09 15.59 25.13
CA GLN A 80 20.78 15.33 26.41
C GLN A 80 19.92 15.58 27.66
N HIS A 81 18.81 16.31 27.54
CA HIS A 81 17.87 16.58 28.64
C HIS A 81 16.43 16.13 28.34
N LEU A 82 16.19 15.45 27.23
CA LEU A 82 14.85 15.04 26.81
C LEU A 82 14.66 13.54 27.00
N SER A 83 13.65 13.19 27.80
CA SER A 83 13.17 11.82 27.91
C SER A 83 12.33 11.45 26.69
N PRO A 84 12.38 10.20 26.20
CA PRO A 84 11.45 9.67 25.19
C PRO A 84 9.96 9.77 25.56
N TYR A 85 9.66 10.09 26.82
CA TYR A 85 8.30 10.33 27.31
C TYR A 85 7.92 11.82 27.33
N SER A 86 8.85 12.73 26.98
CA SER A 86 8.56 14.15 26.89
C SER A 86 7.61 14.44 25.73
N LYS A 87 6.68 15.37 25.92
CA LYS A 87 5.79 15.86 24.84
C LYS A 87 6.54 16.51 23.68
N THR A 88 7.78 16.93 23.92
CA THR A 88 8.66 17.54 22.91
C THR A 88 9.55 16.52 22.20
N TRP A 89 9.46 15.24 22.55
CA TRP A 89 10.24 14.19 21.88
C TRP A 89 9.74 13.98 20.45
N ILE A 90 10.64 14.13 19.49
CA ILE A 90 10.36 13.79 18.08
C ILE A 90 11.22 12.58 17.74
N GLY A 91 10.59 11.49 17.35
CA GLY A 91 11.34 10.30 16.92
C GLY A 91 12.03 10.54 15.57
N ALA A 92 13.05 9.75 15.24
CA ALA A 92 13.73 9.78 13.94
C ALA A 92 12.88 9.18 12.80
N TRP A 93 11.67 9.71 12.61
CA TRP A 93 10.65 9.26 11.66
C TRP A 93 11.13 9.25 10.20
N TRP A 94 12.07 10.15 9.88
CA TRP A 94 12.62 10.30 8.53
C TRP A 94 13.47 9.11 8.08
N LEU A 95 14.05 8.35 9.02
CA LEU A 95 14.86 7.16 8.73
C LEU A 95 14.08 6.13 7.92
N GLY A 96 12.79 5.95 8.26
CA GLY A 96 11.92 5.02 7.55
C GLY A 96 11.82 5.36 6.06
N PHE A 97 11.61 6.63 5.72
CA PHE A 97 11.52 7.08 4.33
C PHE A 97 12.82 6.86 3.56
N VAL A 98 13.97 7.15 4.18
CA VAL A 98 15.28 6.98 3.52
C VAL A 98 15.60 5.51 3.29
N ILE A 99 15.49 4.68 4.32
CA ILE A 99 15.82 3.25 4.25
C ILE A 99 14.86 2.52 3.29
N LEU A 100 13.55 2.71 3.46
CA LEU A 100 12.57 2.06 2.59
C LEU A 100 12.63 2.60 1.15
N GLY A 101 12.90 3.89 0.96
CA GLY A 101 13.11 4.45 -0.37
C GLY A 101 14.27 3.79 -1.12
N LEU A 102 15.41 3.60 -0.44
CA LEU A 102 16.56 2.89 -1.01
C LEU A 102 16.24 1.41 -1.29
N LEU A 103 15.56 0.73 -0.38
CA LEU A 103 15.13 -0.67 -0.59
C LEU A 103 14.18 -0.79 -1.78
N CYS A 104 13.24 0.15 -1.95
CA CYS A 104 12.36 0.21 -3.12
C CYS A 104 13.15 0.36 -4.42
N LEU A 105 14.23 1.14 -4.45
CA LEU A 105 15.10 1.24 -5.64
C LEU A 105 15.80 -0.09 -5.96
N VAL A 106 16.24 -0.82 -4.93
CA VAL A 106 16.84 -2.15 -5.10
C VAL A 106 15.80 -3.15 -5.61
N ILE A 107 14.58 -3.14 -5.07
CA ILE A 107 13.47 -4.02 -5.47
C ILE A 107 12.93 -3.65 -6.87
N ALA A 108 13.02 -2.39 -7.28
CA ALA A 108 12.62 -1.97 -8.61
C ALA A 108 13.45 -2.67 -9.70
N MET A 109 14.73 -2.93 -9.47
CA MET A 109 15.62 -3.59 -10.45
C MET A 109 15.12 -4.96 -10.91
N PRO A 110 14.82 -5.94 -10.03
CA PRO A 110 14.26 -7.22 -10.45
C PRO A 110 12.85 -7.10 -11.04
N ILE A 111 12.02 -6.15 -10.59
CA ILE A 111 10.70 -5.91 -11.17
C ILE A 111 10.82 -5.42 -12.62
N LEU A 112 11.77 -4.52 -12.90
CA LEU A 112 12.03 -4.02 -14.26
C LEU A 112 12.60 -5.11 -15.18
N ALA A 113 13.23 -6.13 -14.64
CA ALA A 113 13.72 -7.28 -15.40
C ALA A 113 12.62 -8.30 -15.75
N LEU A 114 11.39 -8.15 -15.21
CA LEU A 114 10.28 -9.03 -15.57
C LEU A 114 9.84 -8.78 -17.02
N PRO A 115 9.65 -9.84 -17.82
CA PRO A 115 9.13 -9.67 -19.16
C PRO A 115 7.66 -9.23 -19.10
N THR A 116 7.21 -8.51 -20.13
CA THR A 116 5.80 -8.09 -20.23
C THR A 116 4.84 -9.27 -20.25
N GLN A 117 5.30 -10.43 -20.76
CA GLN A 117 4.55 -11.66 -20.86
C GLN A 117 5.47 -12.85 -20.56
N LEU A 118 5.02 -13.78 -19.72
CA LEU A 118 5.75 -15.03 -19.47
C LEU A 118 5.66 -15.97 -20.69
N PRO A 119 6.61 -16.91 -20.89
CA PRO A 119 6.62 -17.79 -22.06
C PRO A 119 5.30 -18.54 -22.35
N ASP A 120 4.57 -18.92 -21.29
CA ASP A 120 3.31 -19.69 -21.40
C ASP A 120 2.04 -18.81 -21.40
N TRP A 121 2.18 -17.48 -21.51
CA TRP A 121 1.07 -16.54 -21.37
C TRP A 121 -0.10 -16.83 -22.33
N GLU A 122 0.19 -17.25 -23.57
CA GLU A 122 -0.83 -17.51 -24.58
C GLU A 122 -1.69 -18.73 -24.22
N GLN A 123 -1.07 -19.79 -23.71
CA GLN A 123 -1.77 -21.00 -23.27
C GLN A 123 -2.67 -20.68 -22.05
N VAL A 124 -2.14 -19.91 -21.10
CA VAL A 124 -2.90 -19.45 -19.93
C VAL A 124 -4.10 -18.61 -20.37
N ARG A 125 -3.92 -17.65 -21.29
CA ARG A 125 -4.99 -16.82 -21.83
C ARG A 125 -6.08 -17.66 -22.50
N LEU A 126 -5.69 -18.58 -23.38
CA LEU A 126 -6.64 -19.44 -24.10
C LEU A 126 -7.45 -20.32 -23.12
N SER A 127 -6.81 -20.86 -22.09
CA SER A 127 -7.50 -21.66 -21.06
C SER A 127 -8.59 -20.85 -20.33
N LYS A 128 -8.31 -19.61 -19.95
CA LYS A 128 -9.28 -18.73 -19.27
C LYS A 128 -10.45 -18.34 -20.17
N VAL A 129 -10.17 -18.03 -21.45
CA VAL A 129 -11.22 -17.68 -22.42
C VAL A 129 -12.13 -18.87 -22.68
N SER A 130 -11.56 -20.06 -22.88
CA SER A 130 -12.34 -21.29 -23.08
C SER A 130 -13.30 -21.55 -21.91
N GLU A 131 -12.86 -21.35 -20.67
CA GLU A 131 -13.73 -21.50 -19.50
C GLU A 131 -14.80 -20.40 -19.38
N ALA A 132 -14.48 -19.15 -19.75
CA ALA A 132 -15.42 -18.03 -19.67
C ALA A 132 -16.55 -18.14 -20.72
N VAL A 133 -16.23 -18.62 -21.93
CA VAL A 133 -17.22 -18.83 -23.01
C VAL A 133 -18.24 -19.91 -22.68
N ILE A 134 -17.84 -20.91 -21.88
CA ILE A 134 -18.76 -21.97 -21.41
C ILE A 134 -19.75 -21.42 -20.35
N GLY A 135 -19.41 -20.34 -19.64
CA GLY A 135 -20.18 -19.83 -18.50
C GLY A 135 -21.04 -18.59 -18.75
N VAL A 136 -20.75 -17.75 -19.75
CA VAL A 136 -21.46 -16.47 -19.96
C VAL A 136 -21.70 -16.20 -21.45
N SER A 137 -22.98 -16.06 -21.83
CA SER A 137 -23.39 -15.60 -23.15
C SER A 137 -22.92 -14.15 -23.36
N ARG A 138 -21.87 -13.98 -24.17
CA ARG A 138 -21.31 -12.72 -24.74
C ARG A 138 -21.65 -11.43 -23.98
N THR A 139 -20.83 -11.07 -22.99
CA THR A 139 -20.67 -9.66 -22.60
C THR A 139 -19.91 -8.91 -23.71
N LYS A 140 -20.31 -7.66 -24.00
CA LYS A 140 -19.63 -6.79 -24.96
C LYS A 140 -18.16 -6.63 -24.55
N ALA A 141 -17.24 -6.97 -25.45
CA ALA A 141 -15.82 -6.72 -25.24
C ALA A 141 -15.54 -5.23 -25.52
N TYR A 142 -15.18 -4.48 -24.48
CA TYR A 142 -14.69 -3.11 -24.61
C TYR A 142 -13.20 -3.14 -24.95
N THR A 143 -12.85 -2.83 -26.19
CA THR A 143 -11.47 -2.99 -26.69
C THR A 143 -10.77 -1.68 -26.98
N GLY A 144 -11.50 -0.55 -27.07
CA GLY A 144 -10.92 0.74 -27.44
C GLY A 144 -11.09 1.84 -26.39
N LEU A 145 -10.21 2.84 -26.42
CA LEU A 145 -10.32 4.08 -25.61
C LEU A 145 -11.64 4.82 -25.85
N LYS A 146 -12.24 4.67 -27.04
CA LYS A 146 -13.54 5.26 -27.38
C LYS A 146 -14.70 4.62 -26.63
N ASP A 147 -14.54 3.36 -26.21
CA ASP A 147 -15.54 2.65 -25.44
C ASP A 147 -15.39 2.89 -23.93
N PHE A 148 -14.27 3.50 -23.51
CA PHE A 148 -13.94 3.75 -22.11
C PHE A 148 -15.01 4.57 -21.37
N PRO A 149 -15.55 5.68 -21.92
CA PRO A 149 -16.62 6.42 -21.25
C PRO A 149 -17.90 5.59 -21.10
N ALA A 150 -18.21 4.75 -22.10
CA ALA A 150 -19.38 3.87 -22.05
C ALA A 150 -19.22 2.77 -21.00
N ALA A 151 -18.03 2.17 -20.90
CA ALA A 151 -17.69 1.18 -19.88
C ALA A 151 -17.77 1.77 -18.46
N ILE A 152 -17.24 3.00 -18.24
CA ILE A 152 -17.37 3.71 -16.97
C ILE A 152 -18.85 3.91 -16.62
N LEU A 153 -19.65 4.40 -17.56
CA LEU A 153 -21.08 4.65 -17.33
C LEU A 153 -21.85 3.36 -17.04
N GLU A 154 -21.48 2.24 -17.65
CA GLU A 154 -22.09 0.94 -17.34
C GLU A 154 -21.72 0.46 -15.94
N LEU A 155 -20.44 0.60 -15.54
CA LEU A 155 -19.99 0.28 -14.18
C LEU A 155 -20.69 1.15 -13.12
N LEU A 156 -20.82 2.46 -13.39
CA LEU A 156 -21.51 3.41 -12.48
C LEU A 156 -23.01 3.10 -12.34
N LYS A 157 -23.65 2.54 -13.36
CA LYS A 157 -25.07 2.14 -13.33
C LYS A 157 -25.28 0.81 -12.61
N ASN A 158 -24.23 0.01 -12.42
CA ASN A 158 -24.32 -1.25 -11.72
C ASN A 158 -24.37 -1.01 -10.19
N THR A 159 -25.58 -1.05 -9.63
CA THR A 159 -25.82 -0.79 -8.20
C THR A 159 -25.00 -1.71 -7.29
N SER A 160 -24.89 -3.00 -7.61
CA SER A 160 -24.11 -3.95 -6.79
C SER A 160 -22.64 -3.58 -6.77
N PHE A 161 -22.07 -3.24 -7.94
CA PHE A 161 -20.69 -2.76 -8.04
C PHE A 161 -20.48 -1.47 -7.25
N MET A 162 -21.38 -0.50 -7.37
CA MET A 162 -21.29 0.78 -6.65
C MET A 162 -21.41 0.60 -5.13
N LEU A 163 -22.30 -0.26 -4.66
CA LEU A 163 -22.44 -0.57 -3.24
C LEU A 163 -21.18 -1.24 -2.67
N LEU A 164 -20.56 -2.15 -3.43
CA LEU A 164 -19.29 -2.76 -3.03
C LEU A 164 -18.15 -1.74 -2.96
N ASN A 165 -18.05 -0.82 -3.93
CA ASN A 165 -17.05 0.25 -3.88
C ASN A 165 -17.30 1.21 -2.72
N PHE A 166 -18.56 1.54 -2.44
CA PHE A 166 -18.92 2.38 -1.30
C PHE A 166 -18.55 1.70 0.03
N ALA A 167 -18.86 0.41 0.19
CA ALA A 167 -18.45 -0.37 1.36
C ALA A 167 -16.92 -0.38 1.51
N GLY A 168 -16.18 -0.61 0.42
CA GLY A 168 -14.71 -0.58 0.44
C GLY A 168 -14.14 0.82 0.77
N CYS A 169 -14.81 1.89 0.34
CA CYS A 169 -14.44 3.25 0.72
C CYS A 169 -14.63 3.48 2.23
N CYS A 170 -15.77 3.06 2.79
CA CYS A 170 -16.02 3.13 4.23
C CYS A 170 -15.00 2.33 5.02
N GLU A 171 -14.67 1.10 4.59
CA GLU A 171 -13.63 0.28 5.20
C GLU A 171 -12.27 0.97 5.15
N GLY A 172 -11.88 1.52 4.00
CA GLY A 172 -10.63 2.26 3.83
C GLY A 172 -10.53 3.48 4.75
N VAL A 173 -11.62 4.22 4.94
CA VAL A 173 -11.67 5.36 5.89
C VAL A 173 -11.46 4.87 7.32
N VAL A 174 -12.13 3.79 7.73
CA VAL A 174 -11.98 3.22 9.08
C VAL A 174 -10.56 2.70 9.29
N PHE A 175 -9.98 2.00 8.32
CA PHE A 175 -8.62 1.48 8.40
C PHE A 175 -7.59 2.61 8.48
N SER A 176 -7.71 3.62 7.62
CA SER A 176 -6.81 4.79 7.61
C SER A 176 -6.91 5.60 8.90
N GLY A 177 -8.12 5.89 9.38
CA GLY A 177 -8.35 6.58 10.64
C GLY A 177 -7.79 5.79 11.83
N SER A 178 -8.06 4.49 11.88
CA SER A 178 -7.52 3.58 12.89
C SER A 178 -5.99 3.61 12.91
N GLY A 179 -5.34 3.46 11.76
CA GLY A 179 -3.88 3.48 11.65
C GLY A 179 -3.24 4.79 12.11
N ALA A 180 -3.92 5.92 11.90
CA ALA A 180 -3.42 7.25 12.28
C ALA A 180 -3.57 7.57 13.79
N PHE A 181 -4.64 7.08 14.43
CA PHE A 181 -5.02 7.51 15.78
C PHE A 181 -4.87 6.43 16.85
N ILE A 182 -5.07 5.14 16.55
CA ILE A 182 -4.98 4.07 17.55
C ILE A 182 -3.60 4.05 18.24
N PRO A 183 -2.44 4.16 17.55
CA PRO A 183 -1.15 4.16 18.24
C PRO A 183 -1.05 5.29 19.28
N LYS A 184 -1.56 6.48 18.95
CA LYS A 184 -1.54 7.63 19.87
C LYS A 184 -2.47 7.41 21.07
N ILE A 185 -3.64 6.80 20.84
CA ILE A 185 -4.59 6.47 21.90
C ILE A 185 -3.98 5.45 22.86
N ILE A 186 -3.42 4.35 22.35
CA ILE A 186 -2.78 3.31 23.17
C ILE A 186 -1.63 3.91 23.99
N GLN A 187 -0.77 4.71 23.34
CA GLN A 187 0.32 5.39 24.01
C GLN A 187 -0.17 6.30 25.15
N SER A 188 -1.22 7.09 24.91
CA SER A 188 -1.74 8.03 25.88
C SER A 188 -2.50 7.37 27.03
N GLN A 189 -3.26 6.30 26.77
CA GLN A 189 -4.10 5.63 27.77
C GLN A 189 -3.30 4.67 28.66
N PHE A 190 -2.33 3.97 28.09
CA PHE A 190 -1.53 2.97 28.80
C PHE A 190 -0.12 3.45 29.17
N HIS A 191 0.21 4.71 28.88
CA HIS A 191 1.53 5.32 29.14
C HIS A 191 2.70 4.48 28.59
N LEU A 192 2.47 3.82 27.46
CA LEU A 192 3.46 2.93 26.83
C LEU A 192 4.50 3.73 26.04
N SER A 193 5.71 3.17 25.93
CA SER A 193 6.75 3.71 25.05
C SER A 193 6.35 3.58 23.58
N TYR A 194 6.90 4.43 22.70
CA TYR A 194 6.67 4.35 21.24
C TYR A 194 6.92 2.95 20.67
N LYS A 195 8.00 2.28 21.12
CA LYS A 195 8.33 0.91 20.72
C LYS A 195 7.30 -0.11 21.20
N THR A 196 6.88 -0.05 22.47
CA THR A 196 5.92 -1.01 23.02
C THR A 196 4.58 -0.88 22.32
N THR A 197 4.11 0.35 22.11
CA THR A 197 2.89 0.62 21.36
C THR A 197 2.99 0.10 19.92
N ALA A 198 4.09 0.38 19.24
CA ALA A 198 4.31 -0.09 17.87
C ALA A 198 4.39 -1.62 17.77
N LEU A 199 4.97 -2.29 18.77
CA LEU A 199 4.99 -3.75 18.85
C LEU A 199 3.57 -4.31 19.03
N VAL A 200 2.76 -3.70 19.90
CA VAL A 200 1.34 -4.09 20.09
C VAL A 200 0.53 -3.86 18.82
N MET A 201 0.82 -2.81 18.05
CA MET A 201 0.15 -2.55 16.77
C MET A 201 0.59 -3.48 15.63
N GLY A 202 1.78 -4.06 15.74
CA GLY A 202 2.37 -4.94 14.72
C GLY A 202 2.15 -6.43 14.95
N ILE A 203 1.46 -6.83 16.02
CA ILE A 203 1.09 -8.22 16.35
C ILE A 203 -0.42 -8.37 16.16
#